data_AF-A0A9D3LQ23-F1
#
_entry.id   AF-A0A9D3LQ23-F1
#
_cell.length_a   1.000
_cell.length_b   1.000
_cell.length_c   1.000
_cell.angle_alpha   90.00
_cell.angle_beta   90.00
_cell.angle_gamma   90.00
#
_symmetry.space_group_name_H-M   'P 1'
#
loop_
_entity.id
_entity.type
_entity.pdbx_description
1 polymer ?
#
loop_
_entity_poly.entity_id
_entity_poly.type
_entity_poly.pdbx_seq_one_letter_code
_entity_poly.pdbx_strand_id
1 'polypeptide(L)'
;MIGSMLCVYQNIQAIKMSDNSTNRKQQTPTGNVNSSRKNQEKTEICLYFVKGTCKQGDRCWREHSSMPYKWEIRTGDGWSALPDNEEIERDFCIPANVCSRGTPPVHFGTMTRGSAQVRRLSTVSSVLQPTFVLTTKWAWYWEDEYNNWIQYASLEGQHRLSSITSEELEGKYLEDSNAVVEFSAGKQAYRLSFQDMIQTNEKYGTQRRVKRRPVFVSTADARTAKTSKNRPVHNFKAVPGYWDKSMLPDTGYKKVTLLDSSEDYKKILGLFQKTMRGYGIQSVERVQNRTLWEVFQWQKDLMRKNNGGRNVSEKQLFHGTDSKHIDAICKQNFDWRICGTHGTAYGRGSYFARDAKYSHSYTGSSGMKTMFVCRVLVGCYTKGDSSYLRPPSRDGGDSVFYDSCVDNVHDPSIFVVFEKHQVYPEYLIKYDEDMWFPSALSTYVLCDIKTNTSTGPGPYLFCDLKAQASLH
;
A
#
# COMPACT_ATOMS: atom_id res chain seq x y z
N MET A 1 2.70 -47.01 -18.00
CA MET A 1 4.01 -46.80 -17.34
C MET A 1 4.31 -45.31 -17.39
N ILE A 2 4.38 -44.68 -16.22
CA ILE A 2 4.38 -43.23 -15.99
C ILE A 2 5.82 -42.73 -16.06
N GLY A 3 6.17 -41.98 -17.11
CA GLY A 3 7.43 -41.27 -17.25
C GLY A 3 7.22 -39.78 -17.04
N SER A 4 7.29 -39.33 -15.79
CA SER A 4 7.22 -37.92 -15.39
C SER A 4 8.52 -37.20 -15.79
N MET A 5 8.50 -36.48 -16.92
CA MET A 5 9.56 -35.56 -17.33
C MET A 5 9.60 -34.34 -16.41
N LEU A 6 10.53 -34.35 -15.45
CA LEU A 6 11.01 -33.16 -14.74
C LEU A 6 11.69 -32.22 -15.75
N CYS A 7 11.07 -31.07 -16.01
CA CYS A 7 11.72 -29.96 -16.71
C CYS A 7 12.31 -29.01 -15.66
N VAL A 8 13.61 -29.17 -15.40
CA VAL A 8 14.42 -28.34 -14.51
C VAL A 8 14.82 -27.06 -15.25
N TYR A 9 14.47 -25.90 -14.70
CA TYR A 9 14.79 -24.60 -15.28
C TYR A 9 16.10 -24.08 -14.71
N GLN A 10 17.15 -24.05 -15.52
CA GLN A 10 18.41 -23.38 -15.20
C GLN A 10 18.36 -21.93 -15.69
N ASN A 11 18.20 -20.98 -14.77
CA ASN A 11 18.47 -19.55 -15.00
C ASN A 11 19.50 -19.01 -13.97
N ILE A 12 20.41 -19.87 -13.50
CA ILE A 12 21.36 -19.56 -12.41
C ILE A 12 22.82 -19.85 -12.84
N GLN A 13 23.26 -19.28 -13.96
CA GLN A 13 24.70 -19.25 -14.25
C GLN A 13 25.17 -17.83 -14.59
N ALA A 14 25.33 -17.02 -13.53
CA ALA A 14 26.17 -15.83 -13.55
C ALA A 14 26.63 -15.32 -12.16
N ILE A 15 26.57 -16.15 -11.09
CA ILE A 15 26.97 -15.70 -9.72
C ILE A 15 28.01 -16.62 -9.05
N LYS A 16 28.35 -17.78 -9.60
CA LYS A 16 29.35 -18.68 -9.00
C LYS A 16 30.53 -18.94 -9.93
N MET A 17 31.45 -17.97 -10.04
CA MET A 17 32.87 -18.23 -10.30
C MET A 17 33.73 -17.09 -9.72
N SER A 18 33.99 -17.18 -8.41
CA SER A 18 35.30 -16.87 -7.78
C SER A 18 35.13 -17.01 -6.25
N ASP A 19 35.13 -18.26 -5.80
CA ASP A 19 35.31 -18.59 -4.39
C ASP A 19 36.71 -18.18 -3.89
N ASN A 20 36.73 -17.81 -2.61
CA ASN A 20 37.79 -18.07 -1.65
C ASN A 20 39.25 -17.83 -2.05
N SER A 21 39.80 -16.71 -1.57
CA SER A 21 41.03 -16.81 -0.77
C SER A 21 41.13 -15.66 0.24
N THR A 22 41.37 -16.08 1.47
CA THR A 22 41.76 -15.29 2.64
C THR A 22 43.11 -14.57 2.46
N ASN A 23 43.22 -13.45 3.18
CA ASN A 23 44.43 -12.80 3.71
C ASN A 23 45.24 -11.78 2.86
N ARG A 24 45.50 -10.66 3.57
CA ARG A 24 46.64 -9.72 3.55
C ARG A 24 46.63 -8.48 2.64
N LYS A 25 46.52 -7.36 3.36
CA LYS A 25 47.38 -6.15 3.41
C LYS A 25 47.48 -5.24 2.18
N GLN A 26 47.36 -3.95 2.52
CA GLN A 26 47.77 -2.76 1.77
C GLN A 26 49.07 -2.96 1.00
N GLN A 27 49.05 -2.67 -0.31
CA GLN A 27 50.12 -2.01 -1.06
C GLN A 27 49.65 -1.70 -2.49
N THR A 28 49.60 -0.43 -2.85
CA THR A 28 49.91 0.03 -4.21
C THR A 28 51.42 -0.16 -4.42
N PRO A 29 51.90 -0.56 -5.62
CA PRO A 29 52.02 0.39 -6.71
C PRO A 29 51.91 -0.17 -8.16
N THR A 30 51.55 0.74 -9.06
CA THR A 30 51.94 0.83 -10.48
C THR A 30 52.29 -0.45 -11.25
N GLY A 31 51.39 -0.88 -12.14
CA GLY A 31 51.67 -1.88 -13.17
C GLY A 31 50.53 -1.96 -14.17
N ASN A 32 50.84 -1.70 -15.44
CA ASN A 32 49.92 -1.70 -16.58
C ASN A 32 49.25 -3.08 -16.73
N VAL A 33 47.95 -3.19 -16.44
CA VAL A 33 47.13 -4.37 -16.81
C VAL A 33 45.98 -3.89 -17.70
N ASN A 34 46.33 -3.57 -18.93
CA ASN A 34 45.39 -3.35 -20.03
C ASN A 34 45.52 -4.55 -20.99
N SER A 35 44.63 -5.56 -20.89
CA SER A 35 44.12 -6.28 -22.07
C SER A 35 43.03 -7.35 -21.84
N SER A 36 42.63 -7.74 -20.62
CA SER A 36 41.73 -8.93 -20.47
C SER A 36 40.23 -8.68 -20.24
N ARG A 37 39.75 -7.43 -20.14
CA ARG A 37 38.33 -7.15 -19.76
C ARG A 37 37.34 -6.94 -20.92
N LYS A 38 37.77 -6.99 -22.19
CA LYS A 38 36.88 -6.62 -23.32
C LYS A 38 35.78 -7.66 -23.66
N ASN A 39 35.86 -8.90 -23.16
CA ASN A 39 34.99 -10.00 -23.61
C ASN A 39 34.21 -10.71 -22.49
N GLN A 40 33.95 -10.08 -21.33
CA GLN A 40 33.01 -10.67 -20.39
C GLN A 40 31.57 -10.39 -20.82
N GLU A 41 30.82 -11.47 -21.04
CA GLU A 41 29.40 -11.43 -21.38
C GLU A 41 28.61 -10.71 -20.26
N LYS A 42 27.90 -9.66 -20.63
CA LYS A 42 27.13 -8.86 -19.67
C LYS A 42 25.84 -9.61 -19.31
N THR A 43 25.62 -9.81 -18.02
CA THR A 43 24.50 -10.60 -17.47
C THR A 43 23.49 -9.78 -16.67
N GLU A 44 23.82 -8.52 -16.35
CA GLU A 44 22.96 -7.60 -15.59
C GLU A 44 22.91 -6.23 -16.27
N ILE A 45 21.75 -5.57 -16.20
CA ILE A 45 21.59 -4.20 -16.71
C ILE A 45 22.14 -3.20 -15.70
N CYS A 46 22.87 -2.21 -16.21
CA CYS A 46 23.47 -1.14 -15.42
C CYS A 46 22.39 -0.19 -14.90
N LEU A 47 22.09 -0.28 -13.60
CA LEU A 47 21.18 0.62 -12.89
C LEU A 47 21.51 2.10 -13.11
N TYR A 48 22.80 2.46 -13.02
CA TYR A 48 23.24 3.84 -13.20
C TYR A 48 23.00 4.33 -14.63
N PHE A 49 23.11 3.46 -15.63
CA PHE A 49 22.82 3.81 -17.02
C PHE A 49 21.31 4.00 -17.23
N VAL A 50 20.48 3.11 -16.67
CA VAL A 50 19.03 3.26 -16.71
C VAL A 50 18.59 4.62 -16.13
N LYS A 51 19.27 5.09 -15.08
CA LYS A 51 19.06 6.42 -14.45
C LYS A 51 19.75 7.59 -15.18
N GLY A 52 20.56 7.34 -16.21
CA GLY A 52 21.30 8.39 -16.95
C GLY A 52 22.53 8.94 -16.22
N THR A 53 23.09 8.19 -15.27
CA THR A 53 24.20 8.61 -14.39
C THR A 53 25.47 7.74 -14.53
N CYS A 54 25.48 6.75 -15.42
CA CYS A 54 26.65 5.90 -15.63
C CYS A 54 27.80 6.68 -16.28
N LYS A 55 28.95 6.73 -15.61
CA LYS A 55 30.18 7.38 -16.11
C LYS A 55 31.13 6.43 -16.83
N GLN A 56 30.84 5.13 -16.85
CA GLN A 56 31.76 4.10 -17.36
C GLN A 56 31.70 3.95 -18.88
N GLY A 57 30.64 4.44 -19.54
CA GLY A 57 30.47 4.31 -20.99
C GLY A 57 30.61 2.85 -21.44
N ASP A 58 31.30 2.62 -22.54
CA ASP A 58 31.52 1.27 -23.10
C ASP A 58 32.40 0.37 -22.23
N ARG A 59 33.09 0.94 -21.23
CA ARG A 59 33.86 0.18 -20.24
C ARG A 59 33.00 -0.36 -19.10
N CYS A 60 31.69 -0.12 -19.11
CA CYS A 60 30.80 -0.67 -18.10
C CYS A 60 30.69 -2.18 -18.24
N TRP A 61 30.96 -2.90 -17.15
CA TRP A 61 30.84 -4.36 -17.05
C TRP A 61 29.39 -4.86 -17.01
N ARG A 62 28.42 -3.93 -17.02
CA ARG A 62 26.98 -4.20 -17.08
C ARG A 62 26.39 -3.69 -18.39
N GLU A 63 25.23 -4.22 -18.75
CA GLU A 63 24.55 -3.90 -19.99
C GLU A 63 23.87 -2.54 -19.93
N HIS A 64 24.08 -1.75 -20.98
CA HIS A 64 23.48 -0.43 -21.11
C HIS A 64 22.16 -0.57 -21.87
N SER A 65 21.06 -0.67 -21.12
CA SER A 65 19.71 -0.71 -21.67
C SER A 65 18.90 0.49 -21.22
N SER A 66 18.00 0.97 -22.08
CA SER A 66 17.03 2.00 -21.74
C SER A 66 15.89 1.44 -20.87
N MET A 67 15.70 0.13 -20.83
CA MET A 67 14.64 -0.55 -20.07
C MET A 67 15.25 -1.35 -18.90
N PRO A 68 14.49 -1.61 -17.82
CA PRO A 68 14.96 -2.43 -16.70
C PRO A 68 15.06 -3.94 -17.03
N TYR A 69 14.70 -4.31 -18.24
CA TYR A 69 14.80 -5.64 -18.82
C TYR A 69 15.29 -5.55 -20.26
N LYS A 70 15.92 -6.62 -20.74
CA LYS A 70 16.35 -6.76 -22.14
C LYS A 70 16.28 -8.22 -22.54
N TRP A 71 15.55 -8.52 -23.60
CA TRP A 71 15.46 -9.85 -24.19
C TRP A 71 16.44 -9.97 -25.34
N GLU A 72 17.21 -11.06 -25.34
CA GLU A 72 18.23 -11.32 -26.34
C GLU A 72 18.14 -12.74 -26.85
N ILE A 73 18.46 -12.92 -28.13
CA ILE A 73 18.54 -14.21 -28.81
C ILE A 73 19.98 -14.49 -29.20
N ARG A 74 20.39 -15.74 -29.07
CA ARG A 74 21.73 -16.17 -29.44
C ARG A 74 21.85 -16.27 -30.95
N THR A 75 22.81 -15.55 -31.52
CA THR A 75 23.11 -15.51 -32.96
C THR A 75 24.60 -15.75 -33.16
N GLY A 76 24.96 -16.92 -33.67
CA GLY A 76 26.36 -17.36 -33.71
C GLY A 76 26.97 -17.44 -32.31
N ASP A 77 28.11 -16.78 -32.12
CA ASP A 77 28.82 -16.75 -30.83
C ASP A 77 28.36 -15.62 -29.89
N GLY A 78 27.36 -14.81 -30.29
CA GLY A 78 26.94 -13.63 -29.55
C GLY A 78 25.45 -13.58 -29.21
N TRP A 79 25.08 -12.55 -28.47
CA TRP A 79 23.70 -12.22 -28.11
C TRP A 79 23.24 -10.97 -28.85
N SER A 80 22.07 -11.05 -29.47
CA SER A 80 21.43 -9.96 -30.22
C SER A 80 20.09 -9.60 -29.58
N ALA A 81 19.77 -8.30 -29.50
CA ALA A 81 18.50 -7.85 -28.92
C ALA A 81 17.30 -8.33 -29.76
N LEU A 82 16.25 -8.81 -29.09
CA LEU A 82 14.97 -9.10 -29.74
C LEU A 82 14.19 -7.79 -29.97
N PRO A 83 13.61 -7.58 -31.16
CA PRO A 83 12.88 -6.33 -31.48
C PRO A 83 11.62 -6.17 -30.63
N ASP A 84 10.96 -7.28 -30.30
CA ASP A 84 9.67 -7.34 -29.59
C ASP A 84 9.85 -7.24 -28.05
N ASN A 85 10.86 -6.51 -27.57
CA ASN A 85 11.35 -6.56 -26.19
C ASN A 85 10.27 -6.29 -25.12
N GLU A 86 9.45 -5.25 -25.31
CA GLU A 86 8.38 -4.90 -24.37
C GLU A 86 7.20 -5.88 -24.43
N GLU A 87 6.91 -6.43 -25.60
CA GLU A 87 5.80 -7.38 -25.80
C GLU A 87 6.13 -8.74 -25.19
N ILE A 88 7.36 -9.23 -25.41
CA ILE A 88 7.88 -10.45 -24.78
C ILE A 88 7.89 -10.29 -23.26
N GLU A 89 8.37 -9.15 -22.75
CA GLU A 89 8.37 -8.89 -21.30
C GLU A 89 6.95 -8.90 -20.72
N ARG A 90 6.01 -8.22 -21.38
CA ARG A 90 4.61 -8.15 -20.94
C ARG A 90 4.00 -9.53 -20.83
N ASP A 91 4.24 -10.36 -21.85
CA ASP A 91 3.74 -11.73 -21.87
C ASP A 91 4.46 -12.60 -20.83
N PHE A 92 5.76 -12.40 -20.60
CA PHE A 92 6.54 -13.14 -19.59
C PHE A 92 6.07 -12.83 -18.18
N CYS A 93 5.74 -11.57 -17.87
CA CYS A 93 5.28 -11.13 -16.55
C CYS A 93 3.98 -11.83 -16.12
N ILE A 94 3.17 -12.32 -17.07
CA ILE A 94 1.93 -13.05 -16.79
C ILE A 94 2.28 -14.52 -16.47
N PRO A 95 2.08 -15.01 -15.23
CA PRO A 95 2.51 -16.34 -14.84
C PRO A 95 1.79 -17.46 -15.60
N ALA A 96 0.56 -17.24 -16.07
CA ALA A 96 -0.19 -18.20 -16.89
C ALA A 96 0.45 -18.44 -18.27
N ASN A 97 1.18 -17.47 -18.81
CA ASN A 97 1.76 -17.58 -20.14
C ASN A 97 2.98 -18.51 -20.14
N VAL A 98 2.98 -19.43 -21.12
CA VAL A 98 4.11 -20.34 -21.40
C VAL A 98 5.00 -19.78 -22.52
N CYS A 99 4.41 -19.02 -23.44
CA CYS A 99 5.08 -18.44 -24.59
C CYS A 99 4.67 -16.98 -24.82
N SER A 100 5.50 -16.21 -25.51
CA SER A 100 5.14 -14.89 -26.05
C SER A 100 4.18 -15.02 -27.24
N ARG A 101 3.42 -13.96 -27.55
CA ARG A 101 2.52 -13.89 -28.71
C ARG A 101 3.20 -13.65 -30.06
N GLY A 102 4.49 -13.26 -30.08
CA GLY A 102 5.24 -13.02 -31.31
C GLY A 102 5.46 -14.27 -32.15
N THR A 103 5.82 -14.09 -33.42
CA THR A 103 6.10 -15.19 -34.38
C THR A 103 7.55 -15.10 -34.88
N PRO A 104 8.38 -16.14 -34.73
CA PRO A 104 8.17 -17.31 -33.87
C PRO A 104 8.15 -16.91 -32.38
N PRO A 105 7.44 -17.65 -31.51
CA PRO A 105 7.31 -17.28 -30.11
C PRO A 105 8.57 -17.58 -29.30
N VAL A 106 8.81 -16.79 -28.25
CA VAL A 106 9.72 -17.13 -27.17
C VAL A 106 9.00 -18.07 -26.21
N HIS A 107 9.52 -19.28 -26.05
CA HIS A 107 9.12 -20.19 -24.99
C HIS A 107 9.82 -19.77 -23.70
N PHE A 108 9.07 -19.20 -22.76
CA PHE A 108 9.57 -18.82 -21.43
C PHE A 108 10.03 -20.02 -20.62
N GLY A 109 9.56 -21.18 -21.05
CA GLY A 109 9.87 -22.45 -20.49
C GLY A 109 11.35 -22.82 -20.68
N THR A 110 11.61 -23.21 -21.90
CA THR A 110 12.93 -23.63 -22.37
C THR A 110 13.89 -22.45 -22.58
N MET A 111 13.41 -21.21 -22.48
CA MET A 111 14.13 -19.98 -22.85
C MET A 111 14.67 -20.09 -24.29
N THR A 112 13.79 -20.40 -25.24
CA THR A 112 14.12 -20.57 -26.67
C THR A 112 13.16 -19.83 -27.60
N ARG A 113 13.63 -19.46 -28.80
CA ARG A 113 12.80 -18.98 -29.92
C ARG A 113 13.16 -19.80 -31.16
N GLY A 114 12.28 -20.73 -31.55
CA GLY A 114 12.65 -21.80 -32.48
C GLY A 114 13.74 -22.69 -31.87
N SER A 115 14.85 -22.90 -32.61
CA SER A 115 16.02 -23.64 -32.13
C SER A 115 17.05 -22.78 -31.38
N ALA A 116 16.90 -21.45 -31.38
CA ALA A 116 17.86 -20.55 -30.78
C ALA A 116 17.59 -20.32 -29.28
N GLN A 117 18.66 -20.21 -28.49
CA GLN A 117 18.59 -19.81 -27.08
C GLN A 117 18.19 -18.35 -26.95
N VAL A 118 17.41 -18.05 -25.92
CA VAL A 118 16.98 -16.70 -25.54
C VAL A 118 17.36 -16.45 -24.08
N ARG A 119 17.70 -15.21 -23.73
CA ARG A 119 17.92 -14.81 -22.34
C ARG A 119 17.22 -13.50 -22.03
N ARG A 120 16.93 -13.30 -20.74
CA ARG A 120 16.41 -12.05 -20.19
C ARG A 120 17.44 -11.45 -19.25
N LEU A 121 17.99 -10.30 -19.62
CA LEU A 121 18.77 -9.47 -18.72
C LEU A 121 17.83 -8.61 -17.87
N SER A 122 18.24 -8.31 -16.65
CA SER A 122 17.48 -7.50 -15.72
C SER A 122 18.35 -6.55 -14.92
N THR A 123 17.77 -5.46 -14.44
CA THR A 123 18.37 -4.69 -13.36
C THR A 123 18.32 -5.48 -12.06
N VAL A 124 19.20 -5.16 -11.11
CA VAL A 124 19.21 -5.77 -9.77
C VAL A 124 17.81 -5.84 -9.15
N SER A 125 17.58 -6.87 -8.33
CA SER A 125 16.34 -7.03 -7.58
C SER A 125 16.06 -5.83 -6.67
N SER A 126 14.79 -5.42 -6.60
CA SER A 126 14.35 -4.34 -5.71
C SER A 126 14.58 -4.64 -4.23
N VAL A 127 14.74 -5.91 -3.84
CA VAL A 127 15.07 -6.28 -2.45
C VAL A 127 16.50 -5.83 -2.08
N LEU A 128 17.44 -5.88 -3.03
CA LEU A 128 18.83 -5.48 -2.82
C LEU A 128 19.05 -3.97 -2.94
N GLN A 129 18.23 -3.28 -3.74
CA GLN A 129 18.32 -1.83 -3.97
C GLN A 129 16.93 -1.15 -3.92
N PRO A 130 16.22 -1.20 -2.78
CA PRO A 130 14.81 -0.78 -2.69
C PRO A 130 14.56 0.71 -2.98
N THR A 131 15.60 1.53 -2.86
CA THR A 131 15.52 2.97 -3.09
C THR A 131 15.85 3.38 -4.53
N PHE A 132 16.32 2.45 -5.36
CA PHE A 132 16.77 2.75 -6.71
C PHE A 132 15.60 2.61 -7.70
N VAL A 133 15.41 3.60 -8.57
CA VAL A 133 14.33 3.57 -9.57
C VAL A 133 14.60 2.49 -10.61
N LEU A 134 13.56 1.79 -11.07
CA LEU A 134 13.66 0.79 -12.13
C LEU A 134 14.55 -0.43 -11.77
N THR A 135 14.70 -0.75 -10.49
CA THR A 135 15.09 -2.10 -10.07
C THR A 135 14.00 -3.11 -10.40
N THR A 136 14.38 -4.36 -10.69
CA THR A 136 13.40 -5.40 -11.02
C THR A 136 12.67 -5.83 -9.75
N LYS A 137 11.37 -5.54 -9.68
CA LYS A 137 10.51 -6.12 -8.64
C LYS A 137 10.07 -7.52 -9.06
N TRP A 138 10.36 -8.52 -8.24
CA TRP A 138 9.95 -9.90 -8.47
C TRP A 138 8.72 -10.25 -7.63
N ALA A 139 7.79 -10.95 -8.26
CA ALA A 139 6.58 -11.48 -7.64
C ALA A 139 6.59 -13.01 -7.74
N TRP A 140 6.08 -13.65 -6.69
CA TRP A 140 6.02 -15.10 -6.58
C TRP A 140 4.57 -15.54 -6.59
N TYR A 141 4.29 -16.63 -7.32
CA TYR A 141 2.95 -17.16 -7.53
C TYR A 141 2.92 -18.66 -7.30
N TRP A 142 1.82 -19.19 -6.80
CA TRP A 142 1.53 -20.62 -6.77
C TRP A 142 0.26 -20.93 -7.55
N GLU A 143 0.17 -22.12 -8.11
CA GLU A 143 -0.97 -22.56 -8.92
C GLU A 143 -2.04 -23.22 -8.03
N ASP A 144 -3.24 -22.66 -8.04
CA ASP A 144 -4.39 -23.23 -7.35
C ASP A 144 -4.99 -24.44 -8.10
N GLU A 145 -6.03 -25.04 -7.54
CA GLU A 145 -6.70 -26.21 -8.13
C GLU A 145 -7.51 -25.90 -9.39
N TYR A 146 -7.72 -24.62 -9.68
CA TYR A 146 -8.42 -24.13 -10.87
C TYR A 146 -7.44 -23.61 -11.93
N ASN A 147 -6.13 -23.87 -11.78
CA ASN A 147 -5.04 -23.38 -12.62
C ASN A 147 -4.89 -21.83 -12.61
N ASN A 148 -5.39 -21.16 -11.57
CA ASN A 148 -5.11 -19.76 -11.36
C ASN A 148 -3.77 -19.60 -10.63
N TRP A 149 -3.02 -18.59 -11.05
CA TRP A 149 -1.74 -18.23 -10.42
C TRP A 149 -1.99 -17.19 -9.34
N ILE A 150 -1.93 -17.62 -8.09
CA ILE A 150 -2.19 -16.78 -6.91
C ILE A 150 -0.86 -16.25 -6.39
N GLN A 151 -0.75 -14.92 -6.26
CA GLN A 151 0.46 -14.29 -5.74
C GLN A 151 0.61 -14.54 -4.23
N TYR A 152 1.82 -14.86 -3.77
CA TYR A 152 2.13 -14.93 -2.34
C TYR A 152 1.90 -13.57 -1.68
N ALA A 153 1.12 -13.58 -0.59
CA ALA A 153 0.62 -12.41 0.14
C ALA A 153 -0.40 -11.51 -0.60
N SER A 154 -1.10 -12.01 -1.62
CA SER A 154 -2.29 -11.34 -2.17
C SER A 154 -3.49 -11.38 -1.21
N LEU A 155 -4.20 -10.26 -1.08
CA LEU A 155 -5.44 -10.13 -0.30
C LEU A 155 -6.67 -10.78 -0.98
N GLU A 156 -6.53 -11.22 -2.24
CA GLU A 156 -7.65 -11.63 -3.11
C GLU A 156 -8.00 -13.13 -3.00
N GLY A 157 -7.25 -13.91 -2.21
CA GLY A 157 -7.55 -15.32 -1.92
C GLY A 157 -7.76 -15.58 -0.43
N GLN A 158 -8.32 -16.75 -0.07
CA GLN A 158 -8.50 -17.21 1.32
C GLN A 158 -7.19 -17.29 2.14
N HIS A 159 -6.04 -16.94 1.56
CA HIS A 159 -4.71 -16.87 2.17
C HIS A 159 -4.42 -15.55 2.89
N ARG A 160 -5.42 -14.97 3.58
CA ARG A 160 -5.28 -13.76 4.41
C ARG A 160 -4.24 -13.88 5.56
N LEU A 161 -3.56 -15.01 5.69
CA LEU A 161 -2.72 -15.40 6.82
C LEU A 161 -1.41 -16.09 6.37
N SER A 162 -0.94 -15.87 5.14
CA SER A 162 0.42 -16.33 4.76
C SER A 162 1.46 -15.61 5.61
N SER A 163 2.32 -16.36 6.29
CA SER A 163 3.44 -15.82 7.07
C SER A 163 4.60 -15.35 6.20
N ILE A 164 4.49 -15.49 4.88
CA ILE A 164 5.54 -15.12 3.93
C ILE A 164 4.98 -14.32 2.76
N THR A 165 5.77 -13.32 2.36
CA THR A 165 5.51 -12.39 1.25
C THR A 165 6.38 -12.70 0.03
N SER A 166 6.00 -12.16 -1.14
CA SER A 166 6.83 -12.25 -2.35
C SER A 166 8.21 -11.60 -2.15
N GLU A 167 8.28 -10.51 -1.39
CA GLU A 167 9.53 -9.82 -1.07
C GLU A 167 10.45 -10.66 -0.18
N GLU A 168 9.92 -11.37 0.82
CA GLU A 168 10.70 -12.29 1.67
C GLU A 168 11.17 -13.53 0.91
N LEU A 169 10.33 -14.11 0.05
CA LEU A 169 10.72 -15.21 -0.83
C LEU A 169 11.83 -14.79 -1.79
N GLU A 170 11.72 -13.59 -2.37
CA GLU A 170 12.77 -13.04 -3.22
C GLU A 170 14.08 -12.84 -2.47
N GLY A 171 14.06 -12.33 -1.23
CA GLY A 171 15.26 -12.22 -0.40
C GLY A 171 15.94 -13.56 -0.18
N LYS A 172 15.19 -14.57 0.26
CA LYS A 172 15.72 -15.93 0.49
C LYS A 172 16.24 -16.59 -0.78
N TYR A 173 15.57 -16.39 -1.92
CA TYR A 173 16.01 -16.93 -3.20
C TYR A 173 17.34 -16.32 -3.69
N LEU A 174 17.56 -15.03 -3.40
CA LEU A 174 18.82 -14.36 -3.72
C LEU A 174 19.98 -14.81 -2.82
N GLU A 175 19.69 -15.19 -1.58
CA GLU A 175 20.67 -15.78 -0.65
C GLU A 175 21.06 -17.19 -1.07
N ASP A 176 20.06 -18.06 -1.30
CA ASP A 176 20.26 -19.41 -1.82
C ASP A 176 19.08 -19.84 -2.70
N SER A 177 19.36 -19.97 -3.99
CA SER A 177 18.39 -20.37 -5.02
C SER A 177 18.04 -21.87 -5.00
N ASN A 178 18.69 -22.67 -4.16
CA ASN A 178 18.34 -24.07 -3.93
C ASN A 178 17.72 -24.31 -2.55
N ALA A 179 17.49 -23.24 -1.78
CA ALA A 179 16.93 -23.36 -0.45
C ALA A 179 15.50 -23.95 -0.49
N VAL A 180 15.16 -24.62 0.62
CA VAL A 180 13.79 -25.00 0.94
C VAL A 180 13.29 -24.06 2.03
N VAL A 181 12.22 -23.34 1.75
CA VAL A 181 11.65 -22.34 2.65
C VAL A 181 10.39 -22.87 3.30
N GLU A 182 10.39 -22.93 4.62
CA GLU A 182 9.21 -23.25 5.42
C GLU A 182 8.40 -21.99 5.73
N PHE A 183 7.07 -22.11 5.65
CA PHE A 183 6.14 -21.05 5.99
C PHE A 183 4.74 -21.63 6.30
N SER A 184 3.88 -20.81 6.89
CA SER A 184 2.50 -21.18 7.21
C SER A 184 1.52 -20.29 6.45
N ALA A 185 0.39 -20.85 6.04
CA ALA A 185 -0.75 -20.06 5.58
C ALA A 185 -2.03 -20.54 6.27
N GLY A 186 -2.60 -19.68 7.11
CA GLY A 186 -3.72 -20.06 7.98
C GLY A 186 -3.29 -21.12 8.99
N LYS A 187 -3.96 -22.28 9.01
CA LYS A 187 -3.65 -23.41 9.90
C LYS A 187 -2.74 -24.48 9.26
N GLN A 188 -2.26 -24.24 8.05
CA GLN A 188 -1.48 -25.22 7.28
C GLN A 188 -0.02 -24.79 7.19
N ALA A 189 0.88 -25.76 7.35
CA ALA A 189 2.31 -25.60 7.14
C ALA A 189 2.71 -26.08 5.74
N TYR A 190 3.67 -25.38 5.14
CA TYR A 190 4.16 -25.63 3.80
C TYR A 190 5.68 -25.50 3.75
N ARG A 191 6.27 -26.24 2.82
CA ARG A 191 7.64 -26.04 2.35
C ARG A 191 7.65 -25.65 0.88
N LEU A 192 8.49 -24.71 0.50
CA LEU A 192 8.71 -24.29 -0.88
C LEU A 192 10.16 -24.62 -1.28
N SER A 193 10.33 -25.54 -2.22
CA SER A 193 11.62 -25.80 -2.86
C SER A 193 11.82 -24.78 -3.99
N PHE A 194 12.85 -23.93 -3.89
CA PHE A 194 13.21 -23.02 -4.97
C PHE A 194 13.80 -23.74 -6.18
N GLN A 195 14.54 -24.82 -5.95
CA GLN A 195 15.12 -25.62 -7.01
C GLN A 195 14.03 -26.27 -7.89
N ASP A 196 13.02 -26.86 -7.24
CA ASP A 196 11.95 -27.57 -7.95
C ASP A 196 10.83 -26.63 -8.38
N MET A 197 10.77 -25.43 -7.79
CA MET A 197 9.65 -24.49 -7.91
C MET A 197 8.32 -25.17 -7.53
N ILE A 198 8.32 -25.88 -6.41
CA ILE A 198 7.17 -26.62 -5.88
C ILE A 198 6.93 -26.25 -4.42
N GLN A 199 5.69 -25.87 -4.13
CA GLN A 199 5.17 -25.79 -2.76
C GLN A 199 4.57 -27.15 -2.38
N THR A 200 4.93 -27.68 -1.22
CA THR A 200 4.35 -28.90 -0.66
C THR A 200 3.64 -28.59 0.66
N ASN A 201 2.40 -29.02 0.80
CA ASN A 201 1.70 -29.02 2.09
C ASN A 201 2.25 -30.13 2.98
N GLU A 202 2.67 -29.80 4.20
CA GLU A 202 3.34 -30.78 5.05
C GLU A 202 2.39 -31.83 5.63
N LYS A 203 1.12 -31.46 5.84
CA LYS A 203 0.12 -32.36 6.42
C LYS A 203 -0.42 -33.36 5.40
N TYR A 204 -0.69 -32.91 4.18
CA TYR A 204 -1.38 -33.70 3.16
C TYR A 204 -0.45 -34.17 2.03
N GLY A 205 0.79 -33.67 1.98
CA GLY A 205 1.74 -33.97 0.90
C GLY A 205 1.36 -33.37 -0.46
N THR A 206 0.30 -32.57 -0.54
CA THR A 206 -0.15 -31.97 -1.81
C THR A 206 0.89 -31.00 -2.35
N GLN A 207 1.23 -31.16 -3.63
CA GLN A 207 2.21 -30.35 -4.32
C GLN A 207 1.54 -29.37 -5.28
N ARG A 208 2.02 -28.12 -5.28
CA ARG A 208 1.56 -27.06 -6.17
C ARG A 208 2.74 -26.39 -6.84
N ARG A 209 2.59 -26.09 -8.14
CA ARG A 209 3.64 -25.43 -8.93
C ARG A 209 3.78 -23.98 -8.48
N VAL A 210 5.02 -23.49 -8.52
CA VAL A 210 5.36 -22.11 -8.19
C VAL A 210 6.03 -21.45 -9.39
N LYS A 211 5.78 -20.16 -9.57
CA LYS A 211 6.43 -19.33 -10.60
C LYS A 211 6.92 -18.03 -10.00
N ARG A 212 8.15 -17.68 -10.35
CA ARG A 212 8.75 -16.37 -10.12
C ARG A 212 8.64 -15.55 -11.41
N ARG A 213 8.05 -14.36 -11.35
CA ARG A 213 7.88 -13.44 -12.49
C ARG A 213 8.19 -12.00 -12.10
N PRO A 214 8.79 -11.20 -12.99
CA PRO A 214 8.96 -9.77 -12.74
C PRO A 214 7.61 -9.05 -12.83
N VAL A 215 7.48 -7.93 -12.12
CA VAL A 215 6.36 -7.01 -12.29
C VAL A 215 6.62 -6.18 -13.55
N PHE A 216 5.64 -6.16 -14.47
CA PHE A 216 5.78 -5.48 -15.76
C PHE A 216 5.99 -3.97 -15.59
N VAL A 217 6.92 -3.43 -16.38
CA VAL A 217 7.16 -1.98 -16.49
C VAL A 217 7.09 -1.60 -17.97
N SER A 218 6.11 -0.78 -18.35
CA SER A 218 5.98 -0.32 -19.74
C SER A 218 7.08 0.70 -20.10
N THR A 219 7.28 0.94 -21.40
CA THR A 219 8.17 2.00 -21.87
C THR A 219 7.74 3.38 -21.34
N ALA A 220 6.43 3.62 -21.24
CA ALA A 220 5.87 4.85 -20.68
C ALA A 220 6.17 5.01 -19.18
N ASP A 221 6.00 3.93 -18.41
CA ASP A 221 6.32 3.91 -16.98
C ASP A 221 7.81 4.10 -16.73
N ALA A 222 8.66 3.46 -17.53
CA ALA A 222 10.11 3.59 -17.45
C ALA A 222 10.55 5.04 -17.73
N ARG A 223 9.99 5.70 -18.76
CA ARG A 223 10.27 7.11 -19.07
C ARG A 223 9.84 8.02 -17.91
N THR A 224 8.64 7.80 -17.38
CA THR A 224 8.09 8.57 -16.25
C THR A 224 8.95 8.41 -14.99
N ALA A 225 9.42 7.19 -14.71
CA ALA A 225 10.30 6.93 -13.58
C ALA A 225 11.67 7.62 -13.69
N LYS A 226 12.17 7.86 -14.91
CA LYS A 226 13.44 8.54 -15.18
C LYS A 226 13.35 10.07 -15.09
N THR A 227 12.25 10.65 -15.54
CA THR A 227 12.04 12.11 -15.53
C THR A 227 11.61 12.64 -14.16
N SER A 228 11.09 11.76 -13.30
CA SER A 228 10.78 12.09 -11.91
C SER A 228 12.07 12.36 -11.13
N LYS A 229 12.44 13.64 -11.00
CA LYS A 229 13.51 14.09 -10.10
C LYS A 229 13.11 13.69 -8.66
N ASN A 230 13.83 12.72 -8.10
CA ASN A 230 13.76 12.25 -6.71
C ASN A 230 12.38 11.77 -6.23
N ARG A 231 12.08 10.46 -6.34
CA ARG A 231 11.42 9.69 -5.26
C ARG A 231 11.86 8.21 -5.26
N PRO A 232 12.16 7.61 -4.08
CA PRO A 232 12.33 6.17 -3.96
C PRO A 232 10.98 5.48 -4.15
N VAL A 233 10.94 4.46 -5.02
CA VAL A 233 9.73 3.71 -5.38
C VAL A 233 9.49 2.62 -4.32
N HIS A 234 8.91 3.00 -3.19
CA HIS A 234 7.87 2.13 -2.63
C HIS A 234 6.61 2.34 -3.46
N ASN A 235 5.81 1.30 -3.64
CA ASN A 235 4.63 1.30 -4.51
C ASN A 235 3.47 2.13 -3.91
N PHE A 236 3.72 3.39 -3.56
CA PHE A 236 2.72 4.34 -3.04
C PHE A 236 1.61 4.62 -4.06
N LYS A 237 1.82 4.28 -5.33
CA LYS A 237 0.84 4.37 -6.43
C LYS A 237 -0.37 3.46 -6.27
N ALA A 238 -0.31 2.44 -5.39
CA ALA A 238 -1.45 1.59 -5.12
C ALA A 238 -2.46 2.33 -4.22
N VAL A 239 -3.60 2.69 -4.80
CA VAL A 239 -4.77 3.17 -4.06
C VAL A 239 -5.45 1.99 -3.33
N PRO A 240 -6.14 2.22 -2.21
CA PRO A 240 -6.84 1.16 -1.49
C PRO A 240 -7.82 0.40 -2.38
N GLY A 241 -7.92 -0.92 -2.20
CA GLY A 241 -8.76 -1.78 -3.04
C GLY A 241 -10.26 -1.46 -2.97
N TYR A 242 -10.72 -0.85 -1.89
CA TYR A 242 -12.10 -0.40 -1.70
C TYR A 242 -12.41 0.92 -2.43
N TRP A 243 -11.43 1.58 -3.03
CA TRP A 243 -11.67 2.77 -3.85
C TRP A 243 -12.36 2.39 -5.15
N ASP A 244 -13.27 3.25 -5.59
CA ASP A 244 -13.83 3.18 -6.93
C ASP A 244 -12.77 3.66 -7.93
N LYS A 245 -12.15 2.70 -8.61
CA LYS A 245 -11.07 2.96 -9.57
C LYS A 245 -11.55 3.66 -10.84
N SER A 246 -12.84 3.56 -11.17
CA SER A 246 -13.43 4.24 -12.33
C SER A 246 -13.58 5.74 -12.10
N MET A 247 -13.59 6.16 -10.83
CA MET A 247 -13.83 7.54 -10.39
C MET A 247 -12.55 8.21 -9.86
N LEU A 248 -11.37 7.80 -10.34
CA LEU A 248 -10.09 8.39 -9.94
C LEU A 248 -9.62 9.44 -10.94
N PRO A 249 -9.59 10.73 -10.58
CA PRO A 249 -9.00 11.75 -11.44
C PRO A 249 -7.47 11.68 -11.39
N ASP A 250 -6.81 12.01 -12.49
CA ASP A 250 -5.34 12.13 -12.55
C ASP A 250 -4.83 13.26 -11.64
N THR A 251 -5.63 14.32 -11.48
CA THR A 251 -5.36 15.44 -10.56
C THR A 251 -6.63 15.86 -9.81
N GLY A 252 -6.49 16.26 -8.54
CA GLY A 252 -7.61 16.67 -7.69
C GLY A 252 -8.25 15.50 -6.94
N TYR A 253 -9.56 15.58 -6.70
CA TYR A 253 -10.28 14.61 -5.88
C TYR A 253 -11.67 14.31 -6.43
N LYS A 254 -12.23 13.17 -6.02
CA LYS A 254 -13.65 12.84 -6.16
C LYS A 254 -14.21 12.41 -4.82
N LYS A 255 -15.51 12.63 -4.63
CA LYS A 255 -16.27 12.14 -3.49
C LYS A 255 -17.22 11.06 -3.96
N VAL A 256 -17.14 9.89 -3.34
CA VAL A 256 -17.99 8.73 -3.64
C VAL A 256 -18.93 8.53 -2.46
N THR A 257 -20.22 8.75 -2.67
CA THR A 257 -21.24 8.49 -1.64
C THR A 257 -21.29 7.01 -1.34
N LEU A 258 -21.15 6.66 -0.07
CA LEU A 258 -21.24 5.28 0.38
C LEU A 258 -22.71 4.85 0.50
N LEU A 259 -22.97 3.59 0.15
CA LEU A 259 -24.25 2.95 0.46
C LEU A 259 -24.33 2.66 1.96
N ASP A 260 -25.50 2.87 2.55
CA ASP A 260 -25.83 2.57 3.95
C ASP A 260 -25.51 1.10 4.35
N SER A 261 -25.69 0.19 3.41
CA SER A 261 -25.41 -1.23 3.54
C SER A 261 -23.92 -1.59 3.51
N SER A 262 -23.05 -0.66 3.09
CA SER A 262 -21.61 -0.91 2.99
C SER A 262 -20.92 -0.98 4.36
N GLU A 263 -19.91 -1.83 4.48
CA GLU A 263 -19.14 -1.99 5.72
C GLU A 263 -18.42 -0.71 6.14
N ASP A 264 -17.92 0.07 5.18
CA ASP A 264 -17.32 1.39 5.43
C ASP A 264 -18.34 2.34 6.06
N TYR A 265 -19.58 2.41 5.52
CA TYR A 265 -20.63 3.26 6.08
C TYR A 265 -20.97 2.85 7.51
N LYS A 266 -21.24 1.56 7.76
CA LYS A 266 -21.56 1.04 9.10
C LYS A 266 -20.45 1.33 10.11
N LYS A 267 -19.19 1.21 9.69
CA LYS A 267 -18.03 1.54 10.53
C LYS A 267 -18.02 3.02 10.92
N ILE A 268 -18.19 3.92 9.94
CA ILE A 268 -18.20 5.36 10.18
C ILE A 268 -19.40 5.79 11.03
N LEU A 269 -20.58 5.24 10.75
CA LEU A 269 -21.78 5.41 11.56
C LEU A 269 -21.53 4.99 13.02
N GLY A 270 -20.97 3.80 13.24
CA GLY A 270 -20.66 3.30 14.56
C GLY A 270 -19.64 4.15 15.32
N LEU A 271 -18.64 4.73 14.65
CA LEU A 271 -17.71 5.68 15.27
C LEU A 271 -18.41 7.00 15.67
N PHE A 272 -19.25 7.53 14.79
CA PHE A 272 -19.99 8.78 15.01
C PHE A 272 -20.99 8.66 16.17
N GLN A 273 -21.81 7.61 16.17
CA GLN A 273 -22.88 7.39 17.15
C GLN A 273 -22.40 7.14 18.59
N LYS A 274 -21.10 6.84 18.79
CA LYS A 274 -20.51 6.73 20.14
C LYS A 274 -20.73 8.00 20.96
N THR A 275 -20.69 9.17 20.32
CA THR A 275 -20.76 10.46 21.03
C THR A 275 -21.79 11.44 20.47
N MET A 276 -22.33 11.19 19.27
CA MET A 276 -23.32 12.03 18.61
C MET A 276 -24.71 11.37 18.61
N ARG A 277 -25.27 11.15 19.80
CA ARG A 277 -26.67 10.69 19.95
C ARG A 277 -27.63 11.83 19.60
N GLY A 278 -28.72 11.52 18.90
CA GLY A 278 -29.73 12.50 18.50
C GLY A 278 -29.43 13.25 17.19
N TYR A 279 -28.43 12.82 16.43
CA TYR A 279 -28.11 13.38 15.11
C TYR A 279 -28.29 12.30 14.02
N GLY A 280 -28.88 12.66 12.89
CA GLY A 280 -29.07 11.81 11.71
C GLY A 280 -27.93 11.98 10.70
N ILE A 281 -27.30 10.89 10.27
CA ILE A 281 -26.35 10.93 9.14
C ILE A 281 -27.15 10.91 7.84
N GLN A 282 -27.01 11.98 7.06
CA GLN A 282 -27.64 12.12 5.75
C GLN A 282 -26.79 11.46 4.65
N SER A 283 -25.47 11.59 4.73
CA SER A 283 -24.56 10.85 3.87
C SER A 283 -23.16 10.71 4.44
N VAL A 284 -22.46 9.67 3.99
CA VAL A 284 -21.01 9.52 4.16
C VAL A 284 -20.38 9.48 2.78
N GLU A 285 -19.51 10.43 2.50
CA GLU A 285 -18.82 10.55 1.23
C GLU A 285 -17.34 10.16 1.41
N ARG A 286 -16.86 9.12 0.74
CA ARG A 286 -15.44 8.77 0.71
C ARG A 286 -14.71 9.72 -0.22
N VAL A 287 -13.66 10.37 0.29
CA VAL A 287 -12.78 11.23 -0.50
C VAL A 287 -11.71 10.36 -1.15
N GLN A 288 -11.62 10.43 -2.48
CA GLN A 288 -10.62 9.75 -3.28
C GLN A 288 -9.71 10.79 -3.92
N ASN A 289 -8.56 11.04 -3.31
CA ASN A 289 -7.50 11.91 -3.83
C ASN A 289 -6.19 11.13 -3.89
N ARG A 290 -5.82 10.70 -5.11
CA ARG A 290 -4.63 9.87 -5.34
C ARG A 290 -3.34 10.57 -4.92
N THR A 291 -3.20 11.86 -5.22
CA THR A 291 -1.98 12.63 -4.90
C THR A 291 -1.79 12.74 -3.38
N LEU A 292 -2.86 13.07 -2.64
CA LEU A 292 -2.80 13.14 -1.18
C LEU A 292 -2.54 11.76 -0.55
N TRP A 293 -3.14 10.71 -1.09
CA TRP A 293 -2.91 9.34 -0.65
C TRP A 293 -1.45 8.90 -0.83
N GLU A 294 -0.87 9.15 -2.02
CA GLU A 294 0.52 8.81 -2.31
C GLU A 294 1.50 9.49 -1.35
N VAL A 295 1.24 10.77 -1.03
CA VAL A 295 2.08 11.52 -0.10
C VAL A 295 1.87 11.09 1.35
N PHE A 296 0.63 10.78 1.76
CA PHE A 296 0.32 10.23 3.08
C PHE A 296 1.03 8.88 3.31
N GLN A 297 0.97 7.99 2.32
CA GLN A 297 1.64 6.69 2.41
C GLN A 297 3.17 6.85 2.40
N TRP A 298 3.71 7.81 1.64
CA TRP A 298 5.13 8.16 1.70
C TRP A 298 5.55 8.65 3.08
N GLN A 299 4.77 9.52 3.71
CA GLN A 299 5.02 9.99 5.07
C GLN A 299 4.98 8.83 6.08
N LYS A 300 4.01 7.91 5.95
CA LYS A 300 3.92 6.71 6.78
C LYS A 300 5.15 5.83 6.68
N ASP A 301 5.67 5.63 5.48
CA ASP A 301 6.89 4.85 5.27
C ASP A 301 8.14 5.56 5.81
N LEU A 302 8.22 6.89 5.65
CA LEU A 302 9.30 7.70 6.24
C LEU A 302 9.32 7.57 7.77
N MET A 303 8.16 7.73 8.42
CA MET A 303 8.02 7.56 9.88
C MET A 303 8.37 6.13 10.32
N ARG A 304 7.97 5.11 9.54
CA ARG A 304 8.32 3.71 9.81
C ARG A 304 9.83 3.49 9.79
N LYS A 305 10.53 4.02 8.77
CA LYS A 305 11.98 3.92 8.64
C LYS A 305 12.70 4.62 9.80
N ASN A 306 12.25 5.81 10.15
CA ASN A 306 12.80 6.57 11.27
C ASN A 306 12.57 5.86 12.62
N ASN A 307 11.53 5.03 12.73
CA ASN A 307 11.23 4.23 13.92
C ASN A 307 11.80 2.80 13.85
N GLY A 308 12.93 2.60 13.17
CA GLY A 308 13.62 1.30 13.09
C GLY A 308 12.79 0.20 12.41
N GLY A 309 11.94 0.58 11.45
CA GLY A 309 11.08 -0.35 10.70
C GLY A 309 9.77 -0.71 11.41
N ARG A 310 9.53 -0.23 12.63
CA ARG A 310 8.29 -0.51 13.39
C ARG A 310 7.10 0.20 12.78
N ASN A 311 5.93 -0.45 12.85
CA ASN A 311 4.68 0.12 12.37
C ASN A 311 4.38 1.46 13.05
N VAL A 312 3.96 2.44 12.23
CA VAL A 312 3.57 3.77 12.70
C VAL A 312 2.15 3.70 13.23
N SER A 313 1.92 4.29 14.41
CA SER A 313 0.58 4.40 14.97
C SER A 313 -0.29 5.31 14.09
N GLU A 314 -1.38 4.76 13.60
CA GLU A 314 -2.37 5.44 12.76
C GLU A 314 -3.74 5.38 13.43
N LYS A 315 -4.48 6.49 13.44
CA LYS A 315 -5.83 6.58 14.01
C LYS A 315 -6.81 7.17 13.01
N GLN A 316 -8.07 6.74 13.10
CA GLN A 316 -9.19 7.44 12.49
C GLN A 316 -9.74 8.44 13.51
N LEU A 317 -9.69 9.73 13.17
CA LEU A 317 -10.06 10.84 14.07
C LEU A 317 -10.97 11.82 13.35
N PHE A 318 -11.80 12.53 14.11
CA PHE A 318 -12.75 13.51 13.58
C PHE A 318 -12.13 14.90 13.46
N HIS A 319 -12.56 15.65 12.45
CA HIS A 319 -12.24 17.07 12.31
C HIS A 319 -13.47 17.85 11.83
N GLY A 320 -13.99 18.74 12.68
CA GLY A 320 -15.06 19.65 12.32
C GLY A 320 -14.51 20.87 11.59
N THR A 321 -15.21 21.29 10.53
CA THR A 321 -14.85 22.51 9.80
C THR A 321 -16.09 23.15 9.20
N ASP A 322 -16.00 24.44 8.90
CA ASP A 322 -16.98 25.13 8.07
C ASP A 322 -17.01 24.58 6.65
N SER A 323 -18.20 24.57 6.03
CA SER A 323 -18.43 24.02 4.69
C SER A 323 -17.59 24.70 3.61
N LYS A 324 -17.24 25.98 3.78
CA LYS A 324 -16.39 26.73 2.85
C LYS A 324 -14.97 26.16 2.70
N HIS A 325 -14.49 25.39 3.68
CA HIS A 325 -13.15 24.80 3.67
C HIS A 325 -13.10 23.37 3.10
N ILE A 326 -14.25 22.73 2.88
CA ILE A 326 -14.32 21.32 2.46
C ILE A 326 -13.57 21.09 1.14
N ASP A 327 -13.80 21.92 0.13
CA ASP A 327 -13.17 21.76 -1.19
C ASP A 327 -11.65 21.93 -1.10
N ALA A 328 -11.20 22.96 -0.37
CA ALA A 328 -9.79 23.23 -0.14
C ALA A 328 -9.11 22.06 0.57
N ILE A 329 -9.72 21.51 1.63
CA ILE A 329 -9.18 20.37 2.38
C ILE A 329 -9.11 19.12 1.50
N CYS A 330 -10.17 18.79 0.75
CA CYS A 330 -10.18 17.64 -0.14
C CYS A 330 -9.13 17.74 -1.26
N LYS A 331 -8.85 18.96 -1.74
CA LYS A 331 -7.91 19.22 -2.84
C LYS A 331 -6.45 19.35 -2.38
N GLN A 332 -6.22 20.06 -1.27
CA GLN A 332 -4.89 20.54 -0.85
C GLN A 332 -4.44 20.01 0.51
N ASN A 333 -5.29 19.24 1.19
CA ASN A 333 -5.12 18.77 2.57
C ASN A 333 -5.30 19.88 3.62
N PHE A 334 -5.17 19.53 4.90
CA PHE A 334 -5.24 20.48 6.01
C PHE A 334 -4.05 21.45 6.00
N ASP A 335 -4.33 22.74 6.14
CA ASP A 335 -3.31 23.77 6.38
C ASP A 335 -3.75 24.62 7.58
N TRP A 336 -3.14 24.37 8.73
CA TRP A 336 -3.46 25.07 9.97
C TRP A 336 -3.20 26.59 9.90
N ARG A 337 -2.38 27.05 8.94
CA ARG A 337 -2.13 28.48 8.71
C ARG A 337 -3.31 29.18 8.04
N ILE A 338 -4.18 28.40 7.38
CA ILE A 338 -5.33 28.88 6.61
C ILE A 338 -6.65 28.53 7.31
N CYS A 339 -6.74 27.34 7.92
CA CYS A 339 -7.95 26.83 8.57
C CYS A 339 -8.23 27.44 9.96
N GLY A 340 -7.43 28.41 10.39
CA GLY A 340 -7.58 29.09 11.67
C GLY A 340 -7.06 28.28 12.86
N THR A 341 -6.58 29.01 13.87
CA THR A 341 -6.06 28.47 15.14
C THR A 341 -7.17 28.41 16.18
N HIS A 342 -8.20 27.59 15.97
CA HIS A 342 -9.22 27.39 17.00
C HIS A 342 -8.67 26.39 18.03
N GLY A 343 -8.29 26.92 19.21
CA GLY A 343 -7.66 26.17 20.28
C GLY A 343 -6.22 25.79 19.97
N THR A 344 -5.25 26.64 20.34
CA THR A 344 -3.81 26.34 20.21
C THR A 344 -3.22 25.73 21.48
N ALA A 345 -4.05 25.29 22.42
CA ALA A 345 -3.61 24.87 23.76
C ALA A 345 -2.50 23.79 23.75
N TYR A 346 -2.46 22.96 22.70
CA TYR A 346 -1.54 21.84 22.57
C TYR A 346 -0.57 21.98 21.37
N GLY A 347 -0.46 23.18 20.81
CA GLY A 347 0.45 23.54 19.72
C GLY A 347 -0.24 24.22 18.54
N ARG A 348 0.57 24.82 17.66
CA ARG A 348 0.13 25.43 16.40
C ARG A 348 0.20 24.42 15.26
N GLY A 349 -0.80 23.55 15.22
CA GLY A 349 -0.95 22.50 14.22
C GLY A 349 -2.42 22.23 13.89
N SER A 350 -2.68 21.18 13.13
CA SER A 350 -4.05 20.72 12.82
C SER A 350 -4.55 19.79 13.92
N TYR A 351 -5.77 20.07 14.42
CA TYR A 351 -6.38 19.38 15.55
C TYR A 351 -7.36 18.30 15.08
N PHE A 352 -7.30 17.14 15.72
CA PHE A 352 -8.17 16.00 15.44
C PHE A 352 -8.68 15.39 16.75
N ALA A 353 -9.96 15.07 16.82
CA ALA A 353 -10.59 14.54 18.02
C ALA A 353 -10.87 13.04 17.90
N ARG A 354 -10.72 12.32 19.01
CA ARG A 354 -11.20 10.94 19.15
C ARG A 354 -12.73 10.88 19.02
N ASP A 355 -13.40 11.86 19.63
CA ASP A 355 -14.85 11.89 19.80
C ASP A 355 -15.49 12.93 18.86
N ALA A 356 -16.44 12.49 18.03
CA ALA A 356 -17.15 13.34 17.07
C ALA A 356 -17.83 14.55 17.73
N LYS A 357 -18.31 14.39 18.97
CA LYS A 357 -18.93 15.47 19.76
C LYS A 357 -18.00 16.66 19.98
N TYR A 358 -16.71 16.44 20.14
CA TYR A 358 -15.76 17.55 20.26
C TYR A 358 -15.64 18.29 18.93
N SER A 359 -15.49 17.56 17.83
CA SER A 359 -15.39 18.13 16.48
C SER A 359 -16.66 18.87 16.04
N HIS A 360 -17.84 18.47 16.52
CA HIS A 360 -19.10 19.15 16.22
C HIS A 360 -19.09 20.65 16.58
N SER A 361 -18.45 21.03 17.69
CA SER A 361 -18.33 22.44 18.11
C SER A 361 -17.54 23.33 17.15
N TYR A 362 -16.85 22.73 16.18
CA TYR A 362 -16.06 23.41 15.14
C TYR A 362 -16.70 23.30 13.75
N THR A 363 -17.92 22.79 13.67
CA THR A 363 -18.72 22.79 12.44
C THR A 363 -19.45 24.12 12.25
N GLY A 364 -19.84 24.44 11.02
CA GLY A 364 -20.60 25.66 10.72
C GLY A 364 -21.96 25.72 11.42
N SER A 365 -22.52 26.92 11.51
CA SER A 365 -23.82 27.19 12.15
C SER A 365 -25.04 26.82 11.30
N SER A 366 -24.85 26.20 10.13
CA SER A 366 -25.95 25.71 9.30
C SER A 366 -26.69 24.54 9.93
N GLY A 367 -27.95 24.33 9.52
CA GLY A 367 -28.76 23.17 9.92
C GLY A 367 -28.12 21.85 9.48
N MET A 368 -27.66 21.79 8.23
CA MET A 368 -26.80 20.71 7.72
C MET A 368 -25.36 20.91 8.17
N LYS A 369 -24.78 19.95 8.86
CA LYS A 369 -23.43 20.00 9.43
C LYS A 369 -22.51 19.01 8.73
N THR A 370 -21.22 19.34 8.72
CA THR A 370 -20.21 18.54 8.04
C THR A 370 -18.96 18.37 8.90
N MET A 371 -18.46 17.14 8.99
CA MET A 371 -17.17 16.87 9.60
C MET A 371 -16.41 15.78 8.83
N PHE A 372 -15.09 15.83 8.88
CA PHE A 372 -14.24 14.79 8.31
C PHE A 372 -13.99 13.67 9.32
N VAL A 373 -13.80 12.46 8.79
CA VAL A 373 -13.05 11.38 9.43
C VAL A 373 -11.73 11.24 8.67
N CYS A 374 -10.63 11.44 9.37
CA CYS A 374 -9.29 11.49 8.80
C CYS A 374 -8.46 10.31 9.29
N ARG A 375 -7.61 9.77 8.41
CA ARG A 375 -6.48 8.95 8.85
C ARG A 375 -5.36 9.90 9.29
N VAL A 376 -4.87 9.69 10.50
CA VAL A 376 -3.82 10.52 11.10
C VAL A 376 -2.69 9.63 11.59
N LEU A 377 -1.48 9.88 11.09
CA LEU A 377 -0.25 9.23 11.53
C LEU A 377 0.23 9.88 12.83
N VAL A 378 -0.34 9.44 13.96
CA VAL A 378 -0.05 10.01 15.29
C VAL A 378 1.32 9.59 15.82
N GLY A 379 1.86 8.46 15.35
CA GLY A 379 3.20 7.98 15.72
C GLY A 379 3.42 7.92 17.24
N CYS A 380 4.62 8.26 17.68
CA CYS A 380 4.93 8.52 19.08
C CYS A 380 4.48 9.94 19.45
N TYR A 381 3.61 10.07 20.45
CA TYR A 381 3.09 11.36 20.90
C TYR A 381 3.50 11.72 22.32
N THR A 382 3.41 13.00 22.65
CA THR A 382 3.63 13.54 24.00
C THR A 382 2.61 14.64 24.32
N LYS A 383 2.60 15.14 25.55
CA LYS A 383 1.72 16.24 25.96
C LYS A 383 2.05 17.51 25.17
N GLY A 384 1.04 18.15 24.61
CA GLY A 384 1.20 19.40 23.86
C GLY A 384 1.34 20.62 24.76
N ASP A 385 1.88 21.69 24.18
CA ASP A 385 2.00 23.01 24.76
C ASP A 385 1.68 24.06 23.70
N SER A 386 1.07 25.17 24.11
CA SER A 386 0.62 26.21 23.18
C SER A 386 1.72 26.93 22.41
N SER A 387 2.95 26.88 22.91
CA SER A 387 4.13 27.48 22.29
C SER A 387 4.71 26.62 21.15
N TYR A 388 4.33 25.33 21.06
CA TYR A 388 4.91 24.41 20.08
C TYR A 388 4.50 24.73 18.64
N LEU A 389 5.52 24.87 17.79
CA LEU A 389 5.39 25.00 16.32
C LEU A 389 5.68 23.68 15.59
N ARG A 390 6.19 22.70 16.31
CA ARG A 390 6.50 21.32 15.91
C ARG A 390 6.48 20.46 17.18
N PRO A 391 6.38 19.13 17.09
CA PRO A 391 6.52 18.28 18.26
C PRO A 391 7.86 18.49 18.95
N PRO A 392 7.93 18.39 20.29
CA PRO A 392 9.17 18.59 21.03
C PRO A 392 10.15 17.43 20.84
N SER A 393 11.40 17.65 21.25
CA SER A 393 12.46 16.65 21.22
C SER A 393 12.19 15.52 22.23
N ARG A 394 12.61 14.29 21.88
CA ARG A 394 12.56 13.09 22.72
C ARG A 394 13.83 12.88 23.54
N ASP A 395 14.95 13.33 23.01
CA ASP A 395 16.29 13.13 23.59
C ASP A 395 16.84 14.42 24.24
N GLY A 396 16.09 15.53 24.15
CA GLY A 396 16.55 16.85 24.60
C GLY A 396 17.52 17.52 23.63
N GLY A 397 17.87 16.87 22.51
CA GLY A 397 18.65 17.41 21.41
C GLY A 397 17.80 17.75 20.19
N ASP A 398 18.45 18.09 19.08
CA ASP A 398 17.78 18.55 17.84
C ASP A 398 17.60 17.45 16.79
N SER A 399 17.76 16.18 17.17
CA SER A 399 17.80 15.04 16.24
C SER A 399 16.55 14.18 16.24
N VAL A 400 15.94 13.93 17.40
CA VAL A 400 14.85 12.96 17.53
C VAL A 400 13.64 13.64 18.16
N PHE A 401 12.53 13.68 17.42
CA PHE A 401 11.32 14.37 17.85
C PHE A 401 10.17 13.39 18.02
N TYR A 402 9.16 13.81 18.80
CA TYR A 402 7.85 13.16 18.74
C TYR A 402 7.20 13.40 17.37
N ASP A 403 6.18 12.62 17.05
CA ASP A 403 5.45 12.69 15.79
C ASP A 403 4.19 13.55 15.92
N SER A 404 3.60 13.65 17.11
CA SER A 404 2.42 14.47 17.38
C SER A 404 2.32 14.88 18.86
N CYS A 405 1.41 15.81 19.15
CA CYS A 405 1.09 16.25 20.50
C CYS A 405 -0.34 15.85 20.88
N VAL A 406 -0.59 15.64 22.17
CA VAL A 406 -1.92 15.29 22.71
C VAL A 406 -2.28 16.11 23.95
N ASP A 407 -3.56 16.13 24.30
CA ASP A 407 -4.06 16.71 25.54
C ASP A 407 -3.65 15.89 26.79
N ASN A 408 -3.77 14.56 26.71
CA ASN A 408 -3.43 13.63 27.78
C ASN A 408 -2.70 12.41 27.19
N VAL A 409 -1.51 12.08 27.71
CA VAL A 409 -0.69 10.98 27.20
C VAL A 409 -1.27 9.60 27.51
N HIS A 410 -2.06 9.47 28.58
CA HIS A 410 -2.63 8.20 29.03
C HIS A 410 -3.99 7.90 28.37
N ASP A 411 -4.84 8.91 28.23
CA ASP A 411 -6.11 8.81 27.49
C ASP A 411 -6.30 10.02 26.55
N PRO A 412 -5.63 10.02 25.38
CA PRO A 412 -5.67 11.15 24.47
C PRO A 412 -7.04 11.26 23.79
N SER A 413 -7.68 12.43 23.95
CA SER A 413 -8.93 12.78 23.28
C SER A 413 -8.72 13.74 22.11
N ILE A 414 -7.60 14.48 22.12
CA ILE A 414 -7.20 15.44 21.10
C ILE A 414 -5.78 15.12 20.63
N PHE A 415 -5.58 15.12 19.31
CA PHE A 415 -4.29 14.96 18.66
C PHE A 415 -3.98 16.18 17.80
N VAL A 416 -2.75 16.68 17.90
CA VAL A 416 -2.24 17.80 17.13
C VAL A 416 -1.07 17.33 16.29
N VAL A 417 -1.20 17.45 14.98
CA VAL A 417 -0.15 17.16 14.00
C VAL A 417 0.29 18.45 13.31
N PHE A 418 1.58 18.54 13.03
CA PHE A 418 2.23 19.76 12.53
C PHE A 418 2.61 19.64 11.06
N GLU A 419 2.78 18.40 10.56
CA GLU A 419 3.04 18.09 9.16
C GLU A 419 1.76 17.60 8.48
N LYS A 420 1.32 18.31 7.45
CA LYS A 420 0.07 18.02 6.73
C LYS A 420 0.09 16.64 6.05
N HIS A 421 1.27 16.14 5.67
CA HIS A 421 1.40 14.82 5.07
C HIS A 421 1.13 13.67 6.06
N GLN A 422 1.02 13.95 7.37
CA GLN A 422 0.56 12.97 8.37
C GLN A 422 -0.95 12.72 8.32
N VAL A 423 -1.69 13.43 7.48
CA VAL A 423 -3.16 13.37 7.43
C VAL A 423 -3.66 13.01 6.04
N TYR A 424 -4.69 12.16 6.00
CA TYR A 424 -5.52 11.95 4.82
C TYR A 424 -7.00 12.14 5.18
N PRO A 425 -7.71 13.12 4.58
CA PRO A 425 -9.16 13.26 4.77
C PRO A 425 -9.87 12.11 4.05
N GLU A 426 -10.32 11.09 4.80
CA GLU A 426 -10.78 9.84 4.20
C GLU A 426 -12.29 9.85 3.91
N TYR A 427 -13.08 10.34 4.86
CA TYR A 427 -14.54 10.44 4.72
C TYR A 427 -15.03 11.81 5.14
N LEU A 428 -16.11 12.27 4.51
CA LEU A 428 -16.87 13.45 4.87
C LEU A 428 -18.28 13.01 5.29
N ILE A 429 -18.66 13.29 6.52
CA ILE A 429 -19.99 13.00 7.07
C ILE A 429 -20.83 14.26 6.92
N LYS A 430 -22.03 14.12 6.35
CA LYS A 430 -23.09 15.13 6.37
C LYS A 430 -24.19 14.66 7.31
N TYR A 431 -24.58 15.51 8.25
CA TYR A 431 -25.52 15.14 9.30
C TYR A 431 -26.28 16.37 9.81
N ASP A 432 -27.40 16.14 10.45
CA ASP A 432 -28.26 17.18 11.05
C ASP A 432 -28.93 16.65 12.32
N GLU A 433 -29.72 17.51 12.96
CA GLU A 433 -30.49 17.20 14.18
C GLU A 433 -31.77 16.41 13.89
N ASP A 434 -32.10 16.18 12.61
CA ASP A 434 -33.31 15.46 12.22
C ASP A 434 -33.08 13.95 12.34
N MET A 435 -33.81 13.32 13.26
CA MET A 435 -33.81 11.86 13.39
C MET A 435 -34.45 11.22 12.16
N TRP A 436 -33.64 10.58 11.31
CA TRP A 436 -34.16 9.64 10.32
C TRP A 436 -34.80 8.45 11.05
N PHE A 437 -36.11 8.47 11.23
CA PHE A 437 -36.88 7.25 11.50
C PHE A 437 -36.85 6.41 10.22
N PRO A 438 -36.33 5.17 10.24
CA PRO A 438 -36.47 4.27 9.10
C PRO A 438 -37.96 4.13 8.79
N SER A 439 -38.35 4.45 7.57
CA SER A 439 -39.71 4.27 7.05
C SER A 439 -40.05 2.77 6.94
N ALA A 440 -40.29 2.14 8.09
CA ALA A 440 -40.83 0.79 8.20
C ALA A 440 -41.80 0.63 9.40
N LEU A 441 -42.24 1.74 10.01
CA LEU A 441 -43.34 1.75 10.98
C LEU A 441 -44.18 3.02 10.78
N SER A 442 -44.78 3.15 9.59
CA SER A 442 -45.99 3.97 9.45
C SER A 442 -47.18 3.08 9.81
N THR A 443 -47.47 2.95 11.10
CA THR A 443 -48.78 2.47 11.56
C THR A 443 -49.14 3.22 12.83
N TYR A 444 -49.95 4.25 12.62
CA TYR A 444 -50.85 4.95 13.55
C TYR A 444 -50.42 5.13 15.01
N VAL A 445 -50.09 6.38 15.38
CA VAL A 445 -50.67 6.99 16.58
C VAL A 445 -51.06 8.44 16.24
N LEU A 446 -52.25 8.61 15.69
CA LEU A 446 -53.00 9.86 15.87
C LEU A 446 -53.52 9.81 17.30
N CYS A 447 -52.88 10.54 18.21
CA CYS A 447 -53.45 10.81 19.52
C CYS A 447 -54.40 11.99 19.34
N ASP A 448 -55.71 11.70 19.27
CA ASP A 448 -56.75 12.72 19.38
C ASP A 448 -56.64 13.38 20.76
N ILE A 449 -56.17 14.63 20.77
CA ILE A 449 -56.28 15.50 21.94
C ILE A 449 -57.76 15.88 22.09
N LYS A 450 -58.50 15.11 22.90
CA LYS A 450 -59.76 15.60 23.47
C LYS A 450 -59.43 16.41 24.72
N THR A 451 -59.53 17.73 24.60
CA THR A 451 -59.62 18.65 25.73
C THR A 451 -60.82 18.27 26.58
N ASN A 452 -60.60 17.83 27.81
CA ASN A 452 -61.66 17.74 28.82
C ASN A 452 -61.27 18.62 30.01
N THR A 453 -62.05 19.68 30.18
CA THR A 453 -61.99 20.62 31.29
C THR A 453 -62.61 19.99 32.54
N SER A 454 -61.83 19.67 33.57
CA SER A 454 -62.23 19.89 34.99
C SER A 454 -61.07 19.70 35.99
N THR A 455 -60.84 20.77 36.74
CA THR A 455 -60.36 20.91 38.14
C THR A 455 -59.77 19.72 38.92
N GLY A 456 -58.55 19.88 39.45
CA GLY A 456 -58.10 19.29 40.74
C GLY A 456 -56.87 18.35 40.68
N PRO A 457 -56.03 18.24 41.75
CA PRO A 457 -54.58 18.21 41.60
C PRO A 457 -53.88 16.85 41.82
N GLY A 458 -52.72 16.68 41.16
CA GLY A 458 -51.61 15.86 41.65
C GLY A 458 -51.47 14.42 41.09
N PRO A 459 -50.24 13.88 41.01
CA PRO A 459 -49.83 13.02 39.89
C PRO A 459 -49.65 11.53 40.28
N TYR A 460 -50.05 10.61 39.42
CA TYR A 460 -49.50 9.24 39.37
C TYR A 460 -49.46 8.74 37.92
N LEU A 461 -48.27 8.65 37.34
CA LEU A 461 -48.01 7.94 36.08
C LEU A 461 -47.74 6.47 36.42
N PHE A 462 -48.72 5.61 36.19
CA PHE A 462 -48.51 4.16 36.07
C PHE A 462 -48.51 3.79 34.59
N CYS A 463 -47.36 3.32 34.09
CA CYS A 463 -47.26 2.67 32.78
C CYS A 463 -47.38 1.17 32.98
N ASP A 464 -48.56 0.60 32.73
CA ASP A 464 -48.73 -0.85 32.60
C ASP A 464 -48.35 -1.28 31.17
N LEU A 465 -47.21 -1.96 31.03
CA LEU A 465 -46.87 -2.70 29.81
C LEU A 465 -47.64 -4.02 29.80
N LYS A 466 -48.68 -4.13 28.97
CA LYS A 466 -49.20 -5.44 28.53
C LYS A 466 -48.65 -5.77 27.15
N ALA A 467 -47.71 -6.71 27.12
CA ALA A 467 -47.33 -7.42 25.92
C ALA A 467 -48.44 -8.42 25.55
N GLN A 468 -49.01 -8.28 24.36
CA GLN A 468 -49.79 -9.36 23.74
C GLN A 468 -49.07 -9.80 22.47
N ALA A 469 -48.58 -11.03 22.51
CA ALA A 469 -48.16 -11.78 21.34
C ALA A 469 -49.43 -12.25 20.60
N SER A 470 -49.48 -12.05 19.29
CA SER A 470 -50.37 -12.81 18.42
C SER A 470 -49.63 -13.22 17.16
N LEU A 471 -49.47 -14.53 17.02
CA LEU A 471 -49.18 -15.23 15.79
C LEU A 471 -50.28 -14.95 14.76
N HIS A 472 -49.89 -14.56 13.55
CA HIS A 472 -50.15 -15.34 12.32
C HIS A 472 -49.29 -14.85 11.16
#